data_AF-A0ABD1URF2-F1
#
_entry.id   AF-A0ABD1URF2-F1
#
_cell.length_a   1.000
_cell.length_b   1.000
_cell.length_c   1.000
_cell.angle_alpha   90.00
_cell.angle_beta   90.00
_cell.angle_gamma   90.00
#
_symmetry.space_group_name_H-M   'P 1'
#
loop_
_entity.id
_entity.type
_entity.pdbx_description
1 polymer ?
#
loop_
_entity_poly.entity_id
_entity_poly.type
_entity_poly.pdbx_seq_one_letter_code
_entity_poly.pdbx_strand_id
1 'polypeptide(L)'
;MEQRRQVFSVDLLERYAAKGRGDITCMAAGNDVIVLGTSKGWVIRHDFGVGDSFDIDLSAGRPGEQSIHRVFVDPGGSHCIATVVGNGTSDTFYTHAKWTKPRVLSKLKASTREVILGTDNGQLHEIAVDEKDKKEKYIKFLFELSELPESFTGLQMETASINNGTRYYVMAVTPHPVFILLQELALRSSPNGDENFVENKALLDYSKLGEGASVVNRISEQIVEELYFDQTPDAVSRGVIGLCSDASAGLFYAYDQSSIFQVSVNDEGRDMWKVYLDLKEYAAALANCRDALQRDQVYLVQDIMMQAEDAFNTKDFLRAASFYAKDALRTFLLRKLDNLAKDDKCQITMISTWATELYLDKMNRLLLEDDTGSENSSLDYQSIIKEFRAFLSDSKDVLDEATTIKLLESYGRVDELVFFASLKEQHEIVVHHYIQLGEAKKALLVLQKPNVPIDLQYKFAPDLIMLDAYETVESWMTRKDLNPRKLIPAMMRYSSELHAK
;
A
#
# COMPACT_ATOMS: atom_id res chain seq x y z
N MET A 1 -13.60 2.93 14.08
CA MET A 1 -13.03 1.68 13.54
C MET A 1 -13.53 1.53 12.11
N GLU A 2 -12.96 2.27 11.15
CA GLU A 2 -13.13 1.91 9.75
C GLU A 2 -12.12 0.80 9.46
N GLN A 3 -12.61 -0.38 9.08
CA GLN A 3 -11.77 -1.43 8.52
C GLN A 3 -10.92 -0.79 7.42
N ARG A 4 -9.59 -0.95 7.47
CA ARG A 4 -8.74 -0.81 6.29
C ARG A 4 -9.45 -1.57 5.18
N ARG A 5 -10.04 -0.88 4.20
CA ARG A 5 -10.55 -1.53 3.01
C ARG A 5 -9.34 -2.12 2.30
N GLN A 6 -9.11 -3.41 2.51
CA GLN A 6 -8.06 -4.16 1.83
C GLN A 6 -8.28 -4.02 0.33
N VAL A 7 -7.19 -3.86 -0.42
CA VAL A 7 -7.25 -3.70 -1.88
C VAL A 7 -7.78 -4.99 -2.51
N PHE A 8 -7.47 -6.12 -1.87
CA PHE A 8 -7.92 -7.45 -2.24
C PHE A 8 -8.87 -8.02 -1.19
N SER A 9 -9.88 -8.75 -1.64
CA SER A 9 -10.65 -9.64 -0.78
C SER A 9 -10.53 -11.07 -1.28
N VAL A 10 -10.49 -12.01 -0.34
CA VAL A 10 -10.48 -13.44 -0.61
C VAL A 10 -11.78 -14.01 -0.10
N ASP A 11 -12.61 -14.48 -1.03
CA ASP A 11 -13.92 -15.02 -0.74
C ASP A 11 -13.92 -16.52 -1.00
N LEU A 12 -14.37 -17.31 -0.02
CA LEU A 12 -14.54 -18.76 -0.19
C LEU A 12 -15.69 -19.01 -1.16
N LEU A 13 -15.37 -19.56 -2.34
CA LEU A 13 -16.34 -19.85 -3.38
C LEU A 13 -16.99 -21.22 -3.17
N GLU A 14 -16.20 -22.25 -2.88
CA GLU A 14 -16.67 -23.62 -2.69
C GLU A 14 -15.74 -24.39 -1.74
N ARG A 15 -16.25 -24.97 -0.64
CA ARG A 15 -15.41 -25.64 0.40
C ARG A 15 -15.10 -27.12 0.12
N TYR A 16 -15.98 -27.79 -0.63
CA TYR A 16 -15.84 -29.21 -0.95
C TYR A 16 -15.89 -29.42 -2.46
N ALA A 17 -15.07 -28.65 -3.17
CA ALA A 17 -15.15 -28.55 -4.63
C ALA A 17 -14.82 -29.88 -5.33
N ALA A 18 -14.06 -30.76 -4.68
CA ALA A 18 -13.77 -32.11 -5.17
C ALA A 18 -14.90 -33.13 -4.96
N LYS A 19 -16.02 -32.76 -4.30
CA LYS A 19 -17.22 -33.61 -4.08
C LYS A 19 -16.90 -35.03 -3.54
N GLY A 20 -15.88 -35.14 -2.68
CA GLY A 20 -15.43 -36.42 -2.10
C GLY A 20 -14.63 -37.34 -3.03
N ARG A 21 -14.26 -36.88 -4.23
CA ARG A 21 -13.58 -37.67 -5.28
C ARG A 21 -12.05 -37.56 -5.24
N GLY A 22 -11.49 -37.41 -4.04
CA GLY A 22 -10.07 -37.19 -3.81
C GLY A 22 -9.73 -35.72 -3.55
N ASP A 23 -8.44 -35.43 -3.54
CA ASP A 23 -7.90 -34.08 -3.32
C ASP A 23 -7.73 -33.37 -4.67
N ILE A 24 -7.87 -32.05 -4.69
CA ILE A 24 -7.65 -31.22 -5.88
C ILE A 24 -6.15 -31.18 -6.19
N THR A 25 -5.77 -31.48 -7.43
CA THR A 25 -4.38 -31.46 -7.90
C THR A 25 -4.09 -30.26 -8.81
N CYS A 26 -5.04 -29.91 -9.67
CA CYS A 26 -4.92 -28.83 -10.64
C CYS A 26 -6.28 -28.20 -10.95
N MET A 27 -6.27 -26.95 -11.39
CA MET A 27 -7.47 -26.18 -11.71
C MET A 27 -7.23 -25.29 -12.93
N ALA A 28 -8.25 -25.12 -13.75
CA ALA A 28 -8.28 -24.15 -14.84
C ALA A 28 -9.66 -23.47 -14.88
N ALA A 29 -9.68 -22.19 -15.25
CA ALA A 29 -10.91 -21.40 -15.33
C ALA A 29 -11.06 -20.77 -16.72
N GLY A 30 -12.29 -20.56 -17.15
CA GLY A 30 -12.60 -19.83 -18.38
C GLY A 30 -14.10 -19.59 -18.53
N ASN A 31 -14.49 -18.34 -18.77
CA ASN A 31 -15.88 -17.90 -18.95
C ASN A 31 -16.82 -18.39 -17.84
N ASP A 32 -16.48 -18.11 -16.58
CA ASP A 32 -17.20 -18.50 -15.36
C ASP A 32 -17.34 -20.02 -15.15
N VAL A 33 -16.54 -20.81 -15.87
CA VAL A 33 -16.44 -22.26 -15.69
C VAL A 33 -15.11 -22.59 -15.05
N ILE A 34 -15.15 -23.32 -13.94
CA ILE A 34 -13.97 -23.86 -13.27
C ILE A 34 -13.92 -25.38 -13.49
N VAL A 35 -12.79 -25.88 -13.98
CA VAL A 35 -12.53 -27.30 -14.12
C VAL A 35 -11.41 -27.71 -13.18
N LEU A 36 -11.67 -28.74 -12.38
CA LEU A 36 -10.77 -29.32 -11.40
C LEU A 36 -10.32 -30.70 -11.85
N GLY A 37 -9.05 -31.02 -11.65
CA GLY A 37 -8.54 -32.38 -11.64
C GLY A 37 -8.34 -32.89 -10.21
N THR A 38 -8.73 -34.14 -9.95
CA THR A 38 -8.52 -34.78 -8.64
C THR A 38 -7.44 -35.85 -8.65
N SER A 39 -6.96 -36.19 -7.44
CA SER A 39 -6.00 -37.27 -7.20
C SER A 39 -6.53 -38.68 -7.51
N LYS A 40 -7.85 -38.84 -7.67
CA LYS A 40 -8.50 -40.12 -8.04
C LYS A 40 -8.98 -40.17 -9.50
N GLY A 41 -8.49 -39.28 -10.35
CA GLY A 41 -8.74 -39.35 -11.79
C GLY A 41 -10.08 -38.74 -12.23
N TRP A 42 -10.70 -37.91 -11.38
CA TRP A 42 -11.96 -37.25 -11.71
C TRP A 42 -11.75 -35.83 -12.20
N VAL A 43 -12.37 -35.51 -13.33
CA VAL A 43 -12.53 -34.12 -13.78
C VAL A 43 -13.88 -33.62 -13.29
N ILE A 44 -13.86 -32.57 -12.49
CA ILE A 44 -15.07 -31.94 -11.95
C ILE A 44 -15.19 -30.57 -12.57
N ARG A 45 -16.31 -30.33 -13.26
CA ARG A 45 -16.62 -29.03 -13.83
C ARG A 45 -17.69 -28.36 -12.97
N HIS A 46 -17.37 -27.16 -12.53
CA HIS A 46 -18.29 -26.22 -11.89
C HIS A 46 -18.61 -25.12 -12.90
N ASP A 47 -19.88 -24.99 -13.26
CA ASP A 47 -20.37 -23.92 -14.13
C ASP A 47 -21.13 -22.91 -13.27
N PHE A 48 -20.51 -21.75 -13.01
CA PHE A 48 -21.10 -20.70 -12.18
C PHE A 48 -22.03 -19.77 -12.97
N GLY A 49 -22.07 -19.90 -14.31
CA GLY A 49 -22.91 -19.08 -15.18
C GLY A 49 -24.31 -19.67 -15.42
N VAL A 50 -24.40 -20.93 -15.84
CA VAL A 50 -25.66 -21.55 -16.33
C VAL A 50 -26.14 -22.71 -15.44
N GLY A 51 -25.34 -23.14 -14.47
CA GLY A 51 -25.76 -24.04 -13.37
C GLY A 51 -25.67 -25.55 -13.67
N ASP A 52 -25.21 -25.97 -14.85
CA ASP A 52 -25.00 -27.38 -15.17
C ASP A 52 -23.56 -27.82 -14.84
N SER A 53 -23.36 -28.28 -13.61
CA SER A 53 -22.11 -28.89 -13.16
C SER A 53 -22.11 -30.40 -13.45
N PHE A 54 -21.05 -30.91 -14.07
CA PHE A 54 -20.91 -32.34 -14.36
C PHE A 54 -19.53 -32.87 -13.97
N ASP A 55 -19.50 -34.16 -13.63
CA ASP A 55 -18.30 -34.83 -13.16
C ASP A 55 -18.00 -36.02 -14.09
N ILE A 56 -16.78 -36.10 -14.62
CA ILE A 56 -16.34 -37.15 -15.55
C ILE A 56 -15.22 -37.97 -14.90
N ASP A 57 -15.38 -39.29 -14.89
CA ASP A 57 -14.32 -40.21 -14.50
C ASP A 57 -13.38 -40.45 -15.69
N LEU A 58 -12.10 -40.07 -15.55
CA LEU A 58 -11.07 -40.33 -16.55
C LEU A 58 -10.21 -41.56 -16.22
N SER A 59 -10.45 -42.23 -15.09
CA SER A 59 -9.69 -43.44 -14.69
C SER A 59 -9.90 -44.64 -15.64
N ALA A 60 -10.87 -44.52 -16.57
CA ALA A 60 -11.23 -45.52 -17.57
C ALA A 60 -11.45 -46.94 -17.00
N GLY A 61 -11.79 -47.06 -15.71
CA GLY A 61 -11.99 -48.33 -15.02
C GLY A 61 -10.72 -49.18 -14.82
N ARG A 62 -9.52 -48.61 -15.04
CA ARG A 62 -8.25 -49.33 -14.84
C ARG A 62 -7.91 -49.39 -13.33
N PRO A 63 -7.44 -50.54 -12.80
CA PRO A 63 -7.03 -50.64 -11.40
C PRO A 63 -5.70 -49.90 -11.15
N GLY A 64 -5.67 -49.04 -10.12
CA GLY A 64 -4.49 -48.29 -9.67
C GLY A 64 -4.82 -46.83 -9.31
N GLU A 65 -3.91 -46.15 -8.62
CA GLU A 65 -4.00 -44.71 -8.38
C GLU A 65 -3.72 -43.97 -9.69
N GLN A 66 -4.75 -43.35 -10.26
CA GLN A 66 -4.61 -42.45 -11.40
C GLN A 66 -4.95 -41.04 -10.93
N SER A 67 -4.01 -40.13 -11.07
CA SER A 67 -4.19 -38.73 -10.70
C SER A 67 -4.22 -37.86 -11.94
N ILE A 68 -5.05 -36.82 -11.93
CA ILE A 68 -4.99 -35.81 -12.99
C ILE A 68 -3.83 -34.89 -12.66
N HIS A 69 -2.89 -34.78 -13.60
CA HIS A 69 -1.69 -33.96 -13.45
C HIS A 69 -1.95 -32.50 -13.83
N ARG A 70 -2.69 -32.27 -14.91
CA ARG A 70 -3.01 -30.92 -15.41
C ARG A 70 -4.32 -30.90 -16.16
N VAL A 71 -5.07 -29.81 -16.00
CA VAL A 71 -6.28 -29.50 -16.77
C VAL A 71 -6.09 -28.18 -17.50
N PHE A 72 -6.70 -28.06 -18.67
CA PHE A 72 -6.76 -26.83 -19.47
C PHE A 72 -8.19 -26.63 -19.94
N VAL A 73 -8.63 -25.38 -19.93
CA VAL A 73 -9.96 -24.96 -20.38
C VAL A 73 -9.77 -23.85 -21.40
N ASP A 74 -10.58 -23.83 -22.45
CA ASP A 74 -10.54 -22.74 -23.42
C ASP A 74 -11.14 -21.45 -22.83
N PRO A 75 -10.82 -20.26 -23.37
CA PRO A 75 -11.40 -19.00 -22.89
C PRO A 75 -12.94 -18.96 -22.94
N GLY A 76 -13.60 -19.77 -23.78
CA GLY A 76 -15.05 -19.89 -23.84
C GLY A 76 -15.64 -20.93 -22.88
N GLY A 77 -14.82 -21.58 -22.04
CA GLY A 77 -15.24 -22.52 -21.00
C GLY A 77 -15.84 -23.82 -21.52
N SER A 78 -15.92 -24.05 -22.83
CA SER A 78 -16.68 -25.17 -23.43
C SER A 78 -15.84 -26.43 -23.63
N HIS A 79 -14.54 -26.28 -23.76
CA HIS A 79 -13.61 -27.32 -24.15
C HIS A 79 -12.56 -27.51 -23.06
N CYS A 80 -12.26 -28.77 -22.75
CA CYS A 80 -11.33 -29.12 -21.69
C CYS A 80 -10.39 -30.24 -22.14
N ILE A 81 -9.13 -30.09 -21.73
CA ILE A 81 -8.08 -31.09 -21.92
C ILE A 81 -7.56 -31.47 -20.54
N ALA A 82 -7.47 -32.75 -20.25
CA ALA A 82 -6.97 -33.26 -18.98
C ALA A 82 -5.91 -34.33 -19.21
N THR A 83 -4.77 -34.19 -18.54
CA THR A 83 -3.69 -35.18 -18.57
C THR A 83 -3.78 -36.03 -17.31
N VAL A 84 -4.03 -37.32 -17.49
CA VAL A 84 -4.07 -38.32 -16.41
C VAL A 84 -2.73 -39.04 -16.37
N VAL A 85 -2.17 -39.19 -15.17
CA VAL A 85 -0.91 -39.92 -14.94
C VAL A 85 -1.19 -41.08 -14.00
N GLY A 86 -0.75 -42.27 -14.39
CA GLY A 86 -0.92 -43.49 -13.59
C GLY A 86 -0.09 -44.65 -14.12
N ASN A 87 0.44 -45.47 -13.21
CA ASN A 87 1.22 -46.68 -13.53
C ASN A 87 2.35 -46.47 -14.55
N GLY A 88 3.04 -45.33 -14.50
CA GLY A 88 4.16 -44.99 -15.40
C GLY A 88 3.76 -44.56 -16.82
N THR A 89 2.45 -44.42 -17.09
CA THR A 89 1.90 -43.92 -18.36
C THR A 89 1.15 -42.61 -18.15
N SER A 90 1.18 -41.73 -19.16
CA SER A 90 0.36 -40.52 -19.21
C SER A 90 -0.60 -40.58 -20.39
N ASP A 91 -1.89 -40.45 -20.10
CA ASP A 91 -2.96 -40.44 -21.10
C ASP A 91 -3.58 -39.04 -21.13
N THR A 92 -3.70 -38.44 -22.32
CA THR A 92 -4.35 -37.13 -22.49
C THR A 92 -5.78 -37.34 -22.97
N PHE A 93 -6.73 -36.69 -22.30
CA PHE A 93 -8.14 -36.74 -22.60
C PHE A 93 -8.65 -35.39 -23.07
N TYR A 94 -9.52 -35.40 -24.05
CA TYR A 94 -10.28 -34.24 -24.50
C TYR A 94 -11.77 -34.44 -24.22
N THR A 95 -12.41 -33.41 -23.69
CA THR A 95 -13.86 -33.38 -23.45
C THR A 95 -14.44 -32.02 -23.80
N HIS A 96 -15.72 -32.01 -24.15
CA HIS A 96 -16.50 -30.80 -24.41
C HIS A 96 -17.67 -30.74 -23.44
N ALA A 97 -18.15 -29.55 -23.12
CA ALA A 97 -19.21 -29.28 -22.14
C ALA A 97 -20.48 -30.11 -22.38
N LYS A 98 -20.81 -30.37 -23.64
CA LYS A 98 -22.00 -31.15 -24.04
C LYS A 98 -21.73 -32.66 -24.16
N TRP A 99 -20.51 -33.13 -23.90
CA TRP A 99 -20.12 -34.52 -24.12
C TRP A 99 -20.12 -35.29 -22.80
N THR A 100 -20.82 -36.43 -22.79
CA THR A 100 -20.87 -37.33 -21.63
C THR A 100 -19.71 -38.33 -21.59
N LYS A 101 -18.95 -38.46 -22.68
CA LYS A 101 -17.81 -39.38 -22.78
C LYS A 101 -16.56 -38.64 -23.25
N PRO A 102 -15.45 -38.72 -22.49
CA PRO A 102 -14.18 -38.12 -22.88
C PRO A 102 -13.53 -38.95 -23.99
N ARG A 103 -12.65 -38.32 -24.77
CA ARG A 103 -11.90 -38.96 -25.85
C ARG A 103 -10.42 -39.04 -25.49
N VAL A 104 -9.85 -40.25 -25.55
CA VAL A 104 -8.41 -40.48 -25.37
C VAL A 104 -7.66 -40.04 -26.62
N LEU A 105 -6.53 -39.39 -26.42
CA LEU A 105 -5.66 -38.87 -27.47
C LEU A 105 -4.35 -39.65 -27.42
N SER A 106 -4.24 -40.65 -28.30
CA SER A 106 -3.19 -41.69 -28.29
C SER A 106 -1.83 -41.23 -28.86
N LYS A 107 -1.76 -40.02 -29.38
CA LYS A 107 -0.55 -39.24 -29.67
C LYS A 107 -0.87 -37.82 -29.17
N LEU A 108 0.08 -37.12 -28.53
CA LEU A 108 -0.09 -35.79 -27.91
C LEU A 108 -0.91 -34.82 -28.79
N LYS A 109 -2.23 -34.78 -28.64
CA LYS A 109 -3.11 -34.09 -29.59
C LYS A 109 -4.44 -33.66 -28.96
N ALA A 110 -4.53 -32.44 -28.45
CA ALA A 110 -5.79 -31.83 -27.98
C ALA A 110 -5.67 -30.29 -28.02
N SER A 111 -6.67 -29.42 -28.23
CA SER A 111 -7.89 -29.30 -29.03
C SER A 111 -8.71 -28.14 -28.44
N THR A 112 -8.72 -26.95 -29.06
CA THR A 112 -9.92 -26.13 -29.47
C THR A 112 -9.61 -24.68 -29.83
N ARG A 113 -10.16 -24.25 -30.98
CA ARG A 113 -9.56 -23.21 -31.85
C ARG A 113 -8.07 -23.52 -32.07
N GLU A 114 -7.33 -22.71 -32.81
CA GLU A 114 -5.92 -23.02 -33.13
C GLU A 114 -5.11 -23.06 -31.83
N VAL A 115 -4.79 -24.26 -31.32
CA VAL A 115 -4.00 -24.43 -30.08
C VAL A 115 -2.57 -24.78 -30.47
N ILE A 116 -1.62 -24.14 -29.80
CA ILE A 116 -0.21 -24.44 -29.93
C ILE A 116 0.21 -25.34 -28.78
N LEU A 117 0.80 -26.49 -29.11
CA LEU A 117 1.32 -27.45 -28.16
C LEU A 117 2.83 -27.59 -28.31
N GLY A 118 3.53 -27.58 -27.19
CA GLY A 118 4.93 -27.97 -27.10
C GLY A 118 5.06 -29.44 -26.75
N THR A 119 5.97 -30.14 -27.40
CA THR A 119 6.34 -31.51 -27.07
C THR A 119 7.54 -31.54 -26.12
N ASP A 120 7.76 -32.70 -25.52
CA ASP A 120 8.94 -33.03 -24.71
C ASP A 120 10.25 -33.04 -25.52
N ASN A 121 10.16 -33.21 -26.83
CA ASN A 121 11.30 -33.21 -27.77
C ASN A 121 11.57 -31.83 -28.40
N GLY A 122 11.02 -30.75 -27.86
CA GLY A 122 11.28 -29.39 -28.34
C GLY A 122 10.59 -29.03 -29.66
N GLN A 123 9.45 -29.67 -29.98
CA GLN A 123 8.65 -29.34 -31.16
C GLN A 123 7.38 -28.59 -30.79
N LEU A 124 6.98 -27.62 -31.63
CA LEU A 124 5.72 -26.91 -31.54
C LEU A 124 4.79 -27.33 -32.67
N HIS A 125 3.56 -27.63 -32.32
CA HIS A 125 2.51 -28.05 -33.25
C HIS A 125 1.24 -27.21 -33.04
N GLU A 126 0.65 -26.76 -34.14
CA GLU A 126 -0.68 -26.16 -34.20
C GLU A 126 -1.70 -27.27 -34.46
N ILE A 127 -2.74 -27.35 -33.63
CA ILE A 127 -3.78 -28.37 -33.77
C ILE A 127 -5.15 -27.72 -33.82
N ALA A 128 -5.98 -28.18 -34.77
CA ALA A 128 -7.40 -27.85 -34.84
C ALA A 128 -8.24 -29.13 -34.82
N VAL A 129 -9.37 -29.10 -34.13
CA VAL A 129 -10.31 -30.23 -34.02
C VAL A 129 -11.69 -29.81 -34.53
N ASP A 130 -12.34 -30.71 -35.26
CA ASP A 130 -13.68 -30.51 -35.78
C ASP A 130 -14.73 -30.91 -34.73
N GLU A 131 -15.59 -29.96 -34.36
CA GLU A 131 -16.65 -30.12 -33.37
C GLU A 131 -17.75 -31.10 -33.85
N LYS A 132 -18.04 -31.13 -35.16
CA LYS A 132 -19.11 -31.97 -35.74
C LYS A 132 -18.70 -33.43 -35.84
N ASP A 133 -17.51 -33.67 -36.39
CA ASP A 133 -17.01 -35.02 -36.66
C ASP A 133 -16.26 -35.65 -35.47
N LYS A 134 -16.06 -34.87 -34.40
CA LYS A 134 -15.33 -35.29 -33.18
C LYS A 134 -13.93 -35.81 -33.48
N LYS A 135 -13.29 -35.29 -34.54
CA LYS A 135 -12.00 -35.73 -35.09
C LYS A 135 -11.03 -34.56 -35.27
N GLU A 136 -9.75 -34.89 -35.28
CA GLU A 136 -8.68 -33.94 -35.60
C GLU A 136 -8.88 -33.41 -37.03
N LYS A 137 -8.91 -32.09 -37.20
CA LYS A 137 -9.03 -31.44 -38.50
C LYS A 137 -7.67 -31.37 -39.18
N TYR A 138 -6.65 -30.89 -38.47
CA TYR A 138 -5.25 -30.92 -38.91
C TYR A 138 -4.29 -30.81 -37.74
N ILE A 139 -3.04 -31.18 -38.01
CA ILE A 139 -1.87 -30.94 -37.16
C ILE A 139 -0.81 -30.36 -38.06
N LYS A 140 -0.36 -29.16 -37.71
CA LYS A 140 0.62 -28.44 -38.48
C LYS A 140 1.84 -28.22 -37.59
N PHE A 141 2.97 -28.77 -38.04
CA PHE A 141 4.25 -28.50 -37.42
C PHE A 141 4.59 -27.01 -37.58
N LEU A 142 4.95 -26.35 -36.49
CA LEU A 142 5.29 -24.94 -36.45
C LEU A 142 6.80 -24.73 -36.32
N PHE A 143 7.45 -25.44 -35.40
CA PHE A 143 8.83 -25.19 -35.05
C PHE A 143 9.46 -26.40 -34.34
N GLU A 144 10.78 -26.55 -34.45
CA GLU A 144 11.58 -27.51 -33.68
C GLU A 144 12.87 -26.85 -33.22
N LEU A 145 13.17 -26.99 -31.93
CA LEU A 145 14.36 -26.46 -31.30
C LEU A 145 15.55 -27.34 -31.72
N SER A 146 16.15 -26.99 -32.86
CA SER A 146 17.17 -27.81 -33.53
C SER A 146 18.50 -27.84 -32.77
N GLU A 147 18.78 -26.81 -31.97
CA GLU A 147 20.04 -26.64 -31.24
C GLU A 147 20.08 -27.45 -29.94
N LEU A 148 18.94 -27.60 -29.26
CA LEU A 148 18.76 -28.35 -28.02
C LEU A 148 17.33 -28.94 -27.98
N PRO A 149 17.14 -30.25 -28.19
CA PRO A 149 15.82 -30.89 -28.08
C PRO A 149 15.41 -31.01 -26.61
N GLU A 150 15.03 -29.89 -26.01
CA GLU A 150 14.52 -29.78 -24.65
C GLU A 150 13.00 -29.65 -24.64
N SER A 151 12.38 -30.09 -23.55
CA SER A 151 10.94 -29.96 -23.37
C SER A 151 10.53 -28.50 -23.19
N PHE A 152 9.39 -28.10 -23.75
CA PHE A 152 8.81 -26.81 -23.41
C PHE A 152 8.13 -26.88 -22.04
N THR A 153 8.57 -26.05 -21.10
CA THR A 153 8.02 -25.95 -19.74
C THR A 153 6.93 -24.90 -19.61
N GLY A 154 6.93 -23.91 -20.49
CA GLY A 154 5.93 -22.84 -20.55
C GLY A 154 5.67 -22.39 -21.97
N LEU A 155 4.41 -22.08 -22.27
CA LEU A 155 3.98 -21.48 -23.54
C LEU A 155 2.99 -20.36 -23.23
N GLN A 156 3.25 -19.18 -23.78
CA GLN A 156 2.37 -18.04 -23.69
C GLN A 156 2.15 -17.45 -25.08
N MET A 157 0.90 -17.16 -25.42
CA MET A 157 0.52 -16.52 -26.68
C MET A 157 -0.08 -15.15 -26.38
N GLU A 158 0.34 -14.15 -27.14
CA GLU A 158 -0.23 -12.81 -27.11
C GLU A 158 -0.68 -12.41 -28.52
N THR A 159 -1.77 -11.65 -28.60
CA THR A 159 -2.39 -11.25 -29.88
C THR A 159 -2.29 -9.74 -30.02
N ALA A 160 -1.70 -9.26 -31.12
CA ALA A 160 -1.64 -7.83 -31.43
C ALA A 160 -2.43 -7.54 -32.71
N SER A 161 -3.42 -6.65 -32.60
CA SER A 161 -4.14 -6.12 -33.75
C SER A 161 -3.31 -5.02 -34.39
N ILE A 162 -2.87 -5.25 -35.63
CA ILE A 162 -2.19 -4.23 -36.45
C ILE A 162 -3.15 -3.84 -37.58
N ASN A 163 -3.04 -2.62 -38.11
CA ASN A 163 -3.87 -2.08 -39.19
C ASN A 163 -4.03 -3.01 -40.43
N ASN A 164 -3.16 -4.03 -40.61
CA ASN A 164 -3.20 -5.03 -41.69
C ASN A 164 -3.49 -6.47 -41.23
N GLY A 165 -4.08 -6.66 -40.04
CA GLY A 165 -4.52 -7.97 -39.54
C GLY A 165 -4.01 -8.30 -38.14
N THR A 166 -4.47 -9.42 -37.62
CA THR A 166 -4.11 -9.95 -36.30
C THR A 166 -2.77 -10.68 -36.38
N ARG A 167 -1.80 -10.30 -35.54
CA ARG A 167 -0.53 -11.02 -35.36
C ARG A 167 -0.55 -11.78 -34.04
N TYR A 168 -0.04 -13.00 -34.07
CA TYR A 168 0.14 -13.84 -32.89
C TYR A 168 1.63 -13.89 -32.53
N TYR A 169 1.93 -13.61 -31.27
CA TYR A 169 3.26 -13.74 -30.68
C TYR A 169 3.23 -14.93 -29.74
N VAL A 170 4.14 -15.88 -29.92
CA VAL A 170 4.24 -17.06 -29.07
C VAL A 170 5.60 -17.03 -28.40
N MET A 171 5.58 -17.03 -27.08
CA MET A 171 6.75 -17.16 -26.24
C MET A 171 6.78 -18.57 -25.66
N ALA A 172 7.86 -19.28 -25.93
CA ALA A 172 8.11 -20.61 -25.39
C ALA A 172 9.29 -20.57 -24.41
N VAL A 173 9.16 -21.29 -23.29
CA VAL A 173 10.16 -21.40 -22.24
C VAL A 173 10.62 -22.85 -22.13
N THR A 174 11.93 -23.05 -22.03
CA THR A 174 12.61 -24.33 -21.80
C THR A 174 13.24 -24.37 -20.39
N PRO A 175 13.55 -25.56 -19.82
CA PRO A 175 14.19 -25.70 -18.51
C PRO A 175 15.51 -24.92 -18.38
N HIS A 176 16.28 -24.80 -19.46
CA HIS A 176 17.40 -23.87 -19.56
C HIS A 176 16.96 -22.63 -20.36
N PRO A 177 17.34 -21.41 -19.95
CA PRO A 177 16.75 -20.19 -20.49
C PRO A 177 17.13 -19.97 -21.96
N VAL A 178 16.21 -20.34 -22.85
CA VAL A 178 16.17 -19.90 -24.25
C VAL A 178 14.76 -19.37 -24.50
N PHE A 179 14.61 -18.05 -24.61
CA PHE A 179 13.36 -17.42 -25.02
C PHE A 179 13.30 -17.42 -26.54
N ILE A 180 12.33 -18.14 -27.12
CA ILE A 180 12.11 -18.13 -28.56
C ILE A 180 10.83 -17.35 -28.85
N LEU A 181 10.99 -16.20 -29.50
CA LEU A 181 9.89 -15.45 -30.10
C LEU A 181 9.62 -16.01 -31.50
N LEU A 182 8.55 -16.77 -31.67
CA LEU A 182 8.11 -17.18 -33.01
C LEU A 182 7.24 -16.09 -33.61
N GLN A 183 7.85 -15.31 -34.49
CA GLN A 183 7.21 -14.26 -35.25
C GLN A 183 6.98 -14.77 -36.67
N GLU A 184 5.82 -15.39 -36.92
CA GLU A 184 5.05 -15.31 -38.19
C GLU A 184 4.03 -16.47 -38.29
N LEU A 185 2.81 -16.26 -37.79
CA LEU A 185 1.65 -17.08 -38.18
C LEU A 185 0.53 -16.17 -38.67
N ALA A 186 0.44 -16.02 -39.99
CA ALA A 186 -0.69 -15.36 -40.65
C ALA A 186 -1.87 -16.35 -40.72
N LEU A 187 -2.71 -16.37 -39.69
CA LEU A 187 -3.99 -17.09 -39.71
C LEU A 187 -5.09 -16.14 -40.17
N ARG A 188 -5.85 -16.55 -41.19
CA ARG A 188 -6.86 -15.72 -41.84
C ARG A 188 -8.02 -15.45 -40.89
N SER A 189 -8.27 -14.17 -40.63
CA SER A 189 -9.34 -13.62 -39.79
C SER A 189 -10.74 -14.16 -40.13
N SER A 190 -11.51 -14.52 -39.09
CA SER A 190 -12.98 -14.50 -39.13
C SER A 190 -13.47 -13.09 -38.76
N PRO A 191 -14.48 -12.51 -39.44
CA PRO A 191 -14.76 -11.07 -39.43
C PRO A 191 -15.78 -10.66 -38.35
N ASN A 192 -15.65 -11.18 -37.13
CA ASN A 192 -16.43 -10.65 -36.00
C ASN A 192 -15.44 -10.02 -35.04
N GLY A 193 -15.30 -8.71 -35.15
CA GLY A 193 -14.60 -7.89 -34.18
C GLY A 193 -15.36 -7.92 -32.86
N ASP A 194 -14.60 -8.10 -31.79
CA ASP A 194 -14.81 -7.36 -30.56
C ASP A 194 -13.45 -6.78 -30.19
N GLU A 195 -13.41 -5.47 -30.11
CA GLU A 195 -12.29 -4.68 -29.62
C GLU A 195 -12.14 -4.93 -28.12
N ASN A 196 -11.52 -6.05 -27.74
CA ASN A 196 -10.98 -6.20 -26.40
C ASN A 196 -9.48 -6.02 -26.49
N PHE A 197 -9.07 -4.75 -26.48
CA PHE A 197 -7.80 -4.37 -25.89
C PHE A 197 -7.91 -4.76 -24.42
N VAL A 198 -7.59 -6.01 -24.10
CA VAL A 198 -7.35 -6.42 -22.73
C VAL A 198 -6.05 -5.73 -22.36
N GLU A 199 -6.14 -4.46 -21.95
CA GLU A 199 -5.26 -3.96 -20.91
C GLU A 199 -5.24 -5.09 -19.88
N ASN A 200 -4.11 -5.80 -19.83
CA ASN A 200 -3.85 -6.77 -18.79
C ASN A 200 -4.18 -6.07 -17.47
N LYS A 201 -5.35 -6.37 -16.93
CA LYS A 201 -5.88 -5.88 -15.67
C LYS A 201 -5.17 -6.61 -14.52
N ALA A 202 -3.85 -6.58 -14.61
CA ALA A 202 -2.89 -7.17 -13.73
C ALA A 202 -1.61 -6.34 -13.88
N LEU A 203 -1.60 -5.17 -13.22
CA LEU A 203 -0.36 -4.49 -12.85
C LEU A 203 0.33 -5.26 -11.71
N LEU A 204 -0.07 -6.51 -11.46
CA LEU A 204 0.36 -7.34 -10.36
C LEU A 204 0.70 -8.74 -10.87
N ASP A 205 1.89 -9.22 -10.53
CA ASP A 205 2.28 -10.61 -10.76
C ASP A 205 2.02 -11.43 -9.50
N TYR A 206 1.52 -12.65 -9.66
CA TYR A 206 1.16 -13.51 -8.54
C TYR A 206 2.17 -14.65 -8.44
N SER A 207 3.08 -14.55 -7.46
CA SER A 207 4.09 -15.57 -7.23
C SER A 207 3.78 -16.39 -5.98
N LYS A 208 3.94 -17.71 -6.09
CA LYS A 208 3.78 -18.63 -4.95
C LYS A 208 5.01 -18.55 -4.06
N LEU A 209 4.86 -17.95 -2.89
CA LEU A 209 5.87 -17.91 -1.83
C LEU A 209 5.25 -18.44 -0.52
N GLY A 210 5.38 -19.74 -0.26
CA GLY A 210 5.02 -20.36 1.02
C GLY A 210 3.54 -20.74 1.19
N GLU A 211 3.02 -20.64 2.42
CA GLU A 211 1.64 -21.01 2.81
C GLU A 211 0.57 -19.96 2.42
N GLY A 212 0.99 -18.78 1.95
CA GLY A 212 0.12 -17.69 1.47
C GLY A 212 0.41 -17.29 0.01
N ALA A 213 -0.39 -16.38 -0.54
CA ALA A 213 -0.15 -15.79 -1.86
C ALA A 213 0.29 -14.33 -1.71
N SER A 214 1.44 -13.98 -2.28
CA SER A 214 1.93 -12.60 -2.28
C SER A 214 1.48 -11.88 -3.56
N VAL A 215 0.91 -10.70 -3.39
CA VAL A 215 0.57 -9.81 -4.51
C VAL A 215 1.72 -8.83 -4.72
N VAL A 216 2.35 -8.86 -5.90
CA VAL A 216 3.53 -8.05 -6.20
C VAL A 216 3.17 -6.98 -7.21
N ASN A 217 3.45 -5.71 -6.91
CA ASN A 217 3.28 -4.63 -7.88
C ASN A 217 4.32 -4.76 -8.99
N ARG A 218 3.86 -4.80 -10.24
CA ARG A 218 4.71 -5.02 -11.42
C ARG A 218 5.59 -3.82 -11.76
N ILE A 219 5.26 -2.63 -11.26
CA ILE A 219 6.04 -1.40 -11.50
C ILE A 219 7.12 -1.22 -10.43
N SER A 220 6.77 -1.38 -9.15
CA SER A 220 7.74 -1.21 -8.06
C SER A 220 8.48 -2.49 -7.66
N GLU A 221 8.03 -3.66 -8.15
CA GLU A 221 8.50 -4.99 -7.76
C GLU A 221 8.35 -5.29 -6.25
N GLN A 222 7.55 -4.51 -5.54
CA GLN A 222 7.31 -4.67 -4.10
C GLN A 222 6.05 -5.47 -3.81
N ILE A 223 6.08 -6.22 -2.70
CA ILE A 223 4.91 -6.94 -2.18
C ILE A 223 3.93 -5.90 -1.63
N VAL A 224 2.73 -5.85 -2.21
CA VAL A 224 1.64 -4.95 -1.82
C VAL A 224 0.87 -5.53 -0.65
N GLU A 225 0.51 -6.82 -0.75
CA GLU A 225 -0.29 -7.51 0.26
C GLU A 225 0.01 -9.02 0.25
N GLU A 226 0.00 -9.64 1.42
CA GLU A 226 0.00 -11.10 1.56
C GLU A 226 -1.43 -11.56 1.83
N LEU A 227 -1.95 -12.42 0.96
CA LEU A 227 -3.27 -13.01 1.08
C LEU A 227 -3.19 -14.28 1.91
N TYR A 228 -3.99 -14.30 2.97
CA TYR A 228 -4.20 -15.47 3.82
C TYR A 228 -5.54 -16.11 3.48
N PHE A 229 -5.50 -17.42 3.23
CA PHE A 229 -6.68 -18.21 2.87
C PHE A 229 -7.16 -18.94 4.12
N ASP A 230 -8.38 -18.59 4.54
CA ASP A 230 -9.18 -19.08 5.68
C ASP A 230 -8.46 -20.02 6.69
N GLN A 231 -8.08 -19.45 7.85
CA GLN A 231 -7.62 -20.20 9.04
C GLN A 231 -8.82 -20.65 9.88
N THR A 232 -9.56 -21.68 9.47
CA THR A 232 -10.50 -22.33 10.39
C THR A 232 -9.73 -23.21 11.37
N PRO A 233 -9.95 -23.11 12.71
CA PRO A 233 -9.16 -23.82 13.73
C PRO A 233 -9.24 -25.37 13.68
N ASP A 234 -10.15 -25.93 12.88
CA ASP A 234 -10.36 -27.38 12.71
C ASP A 234 -9.85 -27.95 11.38
N ALA A 235 -9.32 -27.13 10.47
CA ALA A 235 -8.81 -27.62 9.19
C ALA A 235 -7.28 -27.70 9.22
N VAL A 236 -6.75 -28.87 8.87
CA VAL A 236 -5.35 -29.04 8.44
C VAL A 236 -5.20 -28.32 7.10
N SER A 237 -5.21 -26.99 7.11
CA SER A 237 -5.03 -26.16 5.92
C SER A 237 -3.57 -26.25 5.51
N ARG A 238 -3.23 -27.27 4.72
CA ARG A 238 -2.03 -27.24 3.88
C ARG A 238 -2.29 -26.12 2.87
N GLY A 239 -1.50 -25.05 2.94
CA GLY A 239 -1.71 -23.80 2.20
C GLY A 239 -1.97 -23.96 0.69
N VAL A 240 -2.30 -22.85 0.04
CA VAL A 240 -2.76 -22.81 -1.36
C VAL A 240 -1.87 -23.63 -2.31
N ILE A 241 -2.50 -24.48 -3.11
CA ILE A 241 -1.80 -25.37 -4.07
C ILE A 241 -1.44 -24.58 -5.32
N GLY A 242 -2.37 -23.79 -5.85
CA GLY A 242 -2.18 -23.05 -7.08
C GLY A 242 -3.17 -21.90 -7.26
N LEU A 243 -2.89 -21.12 -8.31
CA LEU A 243 -3.68 -19.96 -8.74
C LEU A 243 -4.07 -20.17 -10.20
N CYS A 244 -5.24 -19.69 -10.59
CA CYS A 244 -5.62 -19.56 -11.99
C CYS A 244 -6.40 -18.28 -12.22
N SER A 245 -6.41 -17.79 -13.45
CA SER A 245 -7.19 -16.63 -13.85
C SER A 245 -8.20 -17.02 -14.91
N ASP A 246 -9.35 -16.37 -14.89
CA ASP A 246 -10.31 -16.37 -15.98
C ASP A 246 -10.11 -15.09 -16.79
N ALA A 247 -9.41 -15.21 -17.92
CA ALA A 247 -9.13 -14.09 -18.80
C ALA A 247 -10.40 -13.46 -19.42
N SER A 248 -11.49 -14.23 -19.54
CA SER A 248 -12.74 -13.76 -20.13
C SER A 248 -13.56 -12.95 -19.12
N ALA A 249 -13.58 -13.39 -17.86
CA ALA A 249 -14.29 -12.70 -16.78
C ALA A 249 -13.44 -11.64 -16.06
N GLY A 250 -12.11 -11.68 -16.21
CA GLY A 250 -11.17 -10.83 -15.47
C GLY A 250 -11.13 -11.14 -13.97
N LEU A 251 -11.39 -12.41 -13.62
CA LEU A 251 -11.43 -12.89 -12.23
C LEU A 251 -10.22 -13.78 -11.92
N PHE A 252 -9.79 -13.77 -10.67
CA PHE A 252 -8.69 -14.59 -10.18
C PHE A 252 -9.20 -15.60 -9.16
N TYR A 253 -8.69 -16.82 -9.23
CA TYR A 253 -9.06 -17.90 -8.34
C TYR A 253 -7.83 -18.54 -7.73
N ALA A 254 -7.96 -18.98 -6.48
CA ALA A 254 -6.99 -19.77 -5.75
C ALA A 254 -7.63 -21.06 -5.29
N TYR A 255 -6.86 -22.12 -5.12
CA TYR A 255 -7.39 -23.39 -4.63
C TYR A 255 -6.43 -24.11 -3.68
N ASP A 256 -7.02 -24.76 -2.69
CA ASP A 256 -6.33 -25.72 -1.81
C ASP A 256 -6.70 -27.17 -2.18
N GLN A 257 -6.47 -28.14 -1.29
CA GLN A 257 -6.76 -29.56 -1.53
C GLN A 257 -8.27 -29.88 -1.65
N SER A 258 -9.12 -28.97 -1.19
CA SER A 258 -10.55 -29.17 -0.96
C SER A 258 -11.43 -28.00 -1.40
N SER A 259 -10.91 -26.77 -1.32
CA SER A 259 -11.65 -25.51 -1.43
C SER A 259 -11.14 -24.65 -2.58
N ILE A 260 -12.06 -23.85 -3.14
CA ILE A 260 -11.80 -22.81 -4.13
C ILE A 260 -12.10 -21.45 -3.49
N PHE A 261 -11.21 -20.50 -3.73
CA PHE A 261 -11.32 -19.12 -3.30
C PHE A 261 -11.33 -18.21 -4.53
N GLN A 262 -12.17 -17.19 -4.50
CA GLN A 262 -12.13 -16.10 -5.45
C GLN A 262 -11.31 -14.95 -4.86
N VAL A 263 -10.36 -14.42 -5.63
CA VAL A 263 -9.58 -13.25 -5.28
C VAL A 263 -10.14 -12.07 -6.06
N SER A 264 -10.82 -11.17 -5.34
CA SER A 264 -11.44 -9.98 -5.93
C SER A 264 -10.55 -8.77 -5.70
N VAL A 265 -10.38 -7.96 -6.76
CA VAL A 265 -9.62 -6.71 -6.73
C VAL A 265 -10.61 -5.56 -6.64
N ASN A 266 -10.62 -4.84 -5.51
CA ASN A 266 -11.61 -3.80 -5.25
C ASN A 266 -11.19 -2.44 -5.83
N ASP A 267 -9.91 -2.06 -5.69
CA ASP A 267 -9.41 -0.75 -6.16
C ASP A 267 -7.88 -0.69 -6.35
N GLU A 268 -7.38 -1.36 -7.38
CA GLU A 268 -5.95 -1.42 -7.73
C GLU A 268 -5.31 -0.02 -7.91
N GLY A 269 -6.08 0.94 -8.42
CA GLY A 269 -5.60 2.29 -8.74
C GLY A 269 -5.50 3.25 -7.54
N ARG A 270 -5.96 2.86 -6.34
CA ARG A 270 -6.09 3.77 -5.19
C ARG A 270 -4.77 4.39 -4.74
N ASP A 271 -3.71 3.59 -4.67
CA ASP A 271 -2.40 3.99 -4.15
C ASP A 271 -1.32 4.06 -5.23
N MET A 272 -1.68 3.90 -6.51
CA MET A 272 -0.75 3.95 -7.64
C MET A 272 -0.02 5.30 -7.75
N TRP A 273 -0.68 6.40 -7.38
CA TRP A 273 -0.06 7.73 -7.41
C TRP A 273 1.13 7.84 -6.44
N LYS A 274 1.11 7.12 -5.30
CA LYS A 274 2.23 7.08 -4.34
C LYS A 274 3.40 6.30 -4.92
N VAL A 275 3.12 5.17 -5.56
CA VAL A 275 4.15 4.35 -6.22
C VAL A 275 4.89 5.16 -7.28
N TYR A 276 4.16 5.88 -8.13
CA TYR A 276 4.78 6.76 -9.13
C TYR A 276 5.51 7.97 -8.51
N LEU A 277 5.02 8.48 -7.38
CA LEU A 277 5.70 9.53 -6.63
C LEU A 277 7.06 9.07 -6.11
N ASP A 278 7.15 7.85 -5.57
CA ASP A 278 8.40 7.26 -5.10
C ASP A 278 9.39 6.98 -6.24
N LEU A 279 8.87 6.61 -7.41
CA LEU A 279 9.64 6.46 -8.65
C LEU A 279 10.04 7.80 -9.28
N LYS A 280 9.62 8.94 -8.69
CA LYS A 280 9.82 10.31 -9.20
C LYS A 280 9.19 10.57 -10.57
N GLU A 281 8.23 9.75 -10.97
CA GLU A 281 7.46 9.94 -12.20
C GLU A 281 6.21 10.79 -11.93
N TYR A 282 6.41 12.10 -11.71
CA TYR A 282 5.34 13.02 -11.29
C TYR A 282 4.19 13.10 -12.30
N ALA A 283 4.48 13.01 -13.61
CA ALA A 283 3.45 13.03 -14.65
C ALA A 283 2.52 11.82 -14.56
N ALA A 284 3.07 10.62 -14.33
CA ALA A 284 2.30 9.40 -14.13
C ALA A 284 1.55 9.43 -12.78
N ALA A 285 2.16 9.98 -11.73
CA ALA A 285 1.51 10.17 -10.43
C ALA A 285 0.28 11.07 -10.54
N LEU A 286 0.38 12.21 -11.23
CA LEU A 286 -0.74 13.14 -11.44
C LEU A 286 -1.88 12.53 -12.27
N ALA A 287 -1.55 11.70 -13.27
CA ALA A 287 -2.54 10.99 -14.07
C ALA A 287 -3.33 9.96 -13.24
N ASN A 288 -2.71 9.38 -12.21
CA ASN A 288 -3.33 8.41 -11.30
C ASN A 288 -3.98 9.04 -10.06
N CYS A 289 -3.85 10.36 -9.86
CA CYS A 289 -4.55 11.07 -8.78
C CYS A 289 -6.04 11.24 -9.12
N ARG A 290 -6.90 10.84 -8.19
CA ARG A 290 -8.36 11.01 -8.30
C ARG A 290 -8.79 12.32 -7.65
N ASP A 291 -8.26 12.61 -6.46
CA ASP A 291 -8.67 13.74 -5.63
C ASP A 291 -7.78 14.97 -5.80
N ALA A 292 -8.33 16.15 -5.52
CA ALA A 292 -7.57 17.41 -5.51
C ALA A 292 -6.46 17.38 -4.44
N LEU A 293 -6.74 16.83 -3.26
CA LEU A 293 -5.75 16.68 -2.19
C LEU A 293 -4.55 15.81 -2.60
N GLN A 294 -4.79 14.74 -3.36
CA GLN A 294 -3.72 13.88 -3.89
C GLN A 294 -2.85 14.65 -4.89
N ARG A 295 -3.48 15.44 -5.77
CA ARG A 295 -2.74 16.29 -6.73
C ARG A 295 -1.91 17.35 -6.01
N ASP A 296 -2.47 18.01 -4.99
CA ASP A 296 -1.76 19.01 -4.20
C ASP A 296 -0.53 18.40 -3.49
N GLN A 297 -0.65 17.17 -2.99
CA GLN A 297 0.48 16.43 -2.43
C GLN A 297 1.55 16.12 -3.48
N VAL A 298 1.18 15.65 -4.68
CA VAL A 298 2.14 15.38 -5.76
C VAL A 298 2.83 16.67 -6.21
N TYR A 299 2.09 17.77 -6.37
CA TYR A 299 2.67 19.07 -6.74
C TYR A 299 3.62 19.61 -5.67
N LEU A 300 3.26 19.50 -4.40
CA LEU A 300 4.11 19.93 -3.29
C LEU A 300 5.44 19.17 -3.31
N VAL A 301 5.37 17.85 -3.45
CA VAL A 301 6.57 16.99 -3.49
C VAL A 301 7.40 17.29 -4.75
N GLN A 302 6.76 17.47 -5.90
CA GLN A 302 7.45 17.84 -7.14
C GLN A 302 8.20 19.17 -7.01
N ASP A 303 7.56 20.21 -6.45
CA ASP A 303 8.16 21.52 -6.26
C ASP A 303 9.32 21.47 -5.25
N ILE A 304 9.15 20.75 -4.14
CA ILE A 304 10.22 20.52 -3.15
C ILE A 304 11.42 19.82 -3.79
N MET A 305 11.20 18.75 -4.56
CA MET A 305 12.29 18.04 -5.23
C MET A 305 12.99 18.89 -6.28
N MET A 306 12.24 19.68 -7.06
CA MET A 306 12.80 20.61 -8.04
C MET A 306 13.70 21.66 -7.36
N GLN A 307 13.25 22.23 -6.24
CA GLN A 307 14.06 23.18 -5.45
C GLN A 307 15.29 22.51 -4.82
N ALA A 308 15.18 21.24 -4.42
CA ALA A 308 16.30 20.45 -3.90
C ALA A 308 17.37 20.21 -4.98
N GLU A 309 16.94 19.88 -6.20
CA GLU A 309 17.83 19.65 -7.35
C GLU A 309 18.51 20.94 -7.80
N ASP A 310 17.80 22.06 -7.83
CA ASP A 310 18.38 23.38 -8.15
C ASP A 310 19.43 23.79 -7.09
N ALA A 311 19.12 23.60 -5.80
CA ALA A 311 20.08 23.82 -4.70
C ALA A 311 21.31 22.89 -4.81
N PHE A 312 21.11 21.64 -5.22
CA PHE A 312 22.21 20.70 -5.43
C PHE A 312 23.09 21.10 -6.61
N ASN A 313 22.49 21.53 -7.73
CA ASN A 313 23.19 21.97 -8.93
C ASN A 313 23.97 23.27 -8.70
N THR A 314 23.44 24.16 -7.85
CA THR A 314 24.14 25.37 -7.39
C THR A 314 25.22 25.09 -6.34
N LYS A 315 25.45 23.81 -5.99
CA LYS A 315 26.40 23.32 -4.97
C LYS A 315 26.11 23.84 -3.56
N ASP A 316 24.89 24.29 -3.30
CA ASP A 316 24.40 24.61 -1.97
C ASP A 316 23.88 23.32 -1.31
N PHE A 317 24.83 22.46 -0.92
CA PHE A 317 24.54 21.12 -0.38
C PHE A 317 23.75 21.17 0.94
N LEU A 318 23.85 22.27 1.70
CA LEU A 318 23.10 22.44 2.94
C LEU A 318 21.62 22.70 2.67
N ARG A 319 21.34 23.55 1.69
CA ARG A 319 19.97 23.83 1.24
C ARG A 319 19.36 22.63 0.53
N ALA A 320 20.13 21.89 -0.26
CA ALA A 320 19.66 20.63 -0.84
C ALA A 320 19.31 19.59 0.25
N ALA A 321 20.17 19.44 1.26
CA ALA A 321 19.94 18.50 2.36
C ALA A 321 18.72 18.85 3.21
N SER A 322 18.38 20.13 3.34
CA SER A 322 17.16 20.56 4.04
C SER A 322 15.87 20.25 3.28
N PHE A 323 15.94 19.96 1.99
CA PHE A 323 14.78 19.47 1.22
C PHE A 323 14.73 17.94 1.19
N TYR A 324 15.86 17.26 0.98
CA TYR A 324 15.89 15.79 0.87
C TYR A 324 15.67 15.04 2.18
N ALA A 325 16.16 15.56 3.31
CA ALA A 325 16.17 14.79 4.55
C ALA A 325 16.16 15.67 5.80
N LYS A 326 15.06 16.43 6.02
CA LYS A 326 14.89 17.32 7.19
C LYS A 326 15.15 16.62 8.52
N ASP A 327 14.67 15.38 8.66
CA ASP A 327 14.87 14.57 9.88
C ASP A 327 16.32 14.13 10.09
N ALA A 328 16.99 13.73 9.01
CA ALA A 328 18.41 13.38 9.06
C ALA A 328 19.27 14.63 9.31
N LEU A 329 18.89 15.77 8.75
CA LEU A 329 19.54 17.06 8.96
C LEU A 329 19.40 17.51 10.43
N ARG A 330 18.21 17.41 11.02
CA ARG A 330 17.99 17.69 12.44
C ARG A 330 18.91 16.83 13.31
N THR A 331 18.95 15.53 13.05
CA THR A 331 19.80 14.58 13.79
C THR A 331 21.28 14.90 13.63
N PHE A 332 21.71 15.26 12.42
CA PHE A 332 23.08 15.67 12.14
C PHE A 332 23.46 16.97 12.86
N LEU A 333 22.59 17.98 12.84
CA LEU A 333 22.83 19.27 13.49
C LEU A 333 22.90 19.13 15.01
N LEU A 334 22.04 18.30 15.62
CA LEU A 334 22.10 18.00 17.06
C LEU A 334 23.41 17.30 17.41
N ARG A 335 23.82 16.27 16.65
CA ARG A 335 25.14 15.64 16.86
C ARG A 335 26.30 16.60 16.65
N LYS A 336 26.19 17.53 15.71
CA LYS A 336 27.21 18.56 15.49
C LYS A 336 27.26 19.54 16.66
N LEU A 337 26.12 19.89 17.23
CA LEU A 337 25.99 20.72 18.42
C LEU A 337 26.67 20.08 19.64
N ASP A 338 26.51 18.77 19.82
CA ASP A 338 27.16 18.02 20.91
C ASP A 338 28.71 17.99 20.80
N ASN A 339 29.23 18.08 19.57
CA ASN A 339 30.67 18.00 19.28
C ASN A 339 31.34 19.37 19.16
N LEU A 340 30.61 20.47 19.28
CA LEU A 340 31.17 21.82 19.22
C LEU A 340 31.81 22.21 20.56
N ALA A 341 32.92 22.94 20.50
CA ALA A 341 33.55 23.49 21.69
C ALA A 341 32.65 24.58 22.28
N LYS A 342 32.54 24.65 23.62
CA LYS A 342 31.69 25.62 24.33
C LYS A 342 32.04 27.09 24.05
N ASP A 343 33.21 27.34 23.47
CA ASP A 343 33.71 28.67 23.12
C ASP A 343 33.12 29.18 21.78
N ASP A 344 32.61 28.28 20.92
CA ASP A 344 32.05 28.62 19.60
C ASP A 344 30.60 29.15 19.67
N LYS A 345 30.34 30.07 20.61
CA LYS A 345 28.99 30.56 20.96
C LYS A 345 28.14 30.99 19.76
N CYS A 346 28.74 31.66 18.77
CA CYS A 346 28.03 32.11 17.57
C CYS A 346 27.53 30.93 16.73
N GLN A 347 28.37 29.91 16.52
CA GLN A 347 28.00 28.72 15.75
C GLN A 347 26.95 27.89 16.50
N ILE A 348 27.10 27.74 17.82
CA ILE A 348 26.13 27.03 18.65
C ILE A 348 24.78 27.77 18.60
N THR A 349 24.77 29.10 18.68
CA THR A 349 23.53 29.90 18.60
C THR A 349 22.84 29.75 17.25
N MET A 350 23.59 29.85 16.15
CA MET A 350 23.04 29.66 14.80
C MET A 350 22.44 28.26 14.62
N ILE A 351 23.19 27.22 15.01
CA ILE A 351 22.73 25.83 14.87
C ILE A 351 21.53 25.56 15.79
N SER A 352 21.52 26.12 17.01
CA SER A 352 20.39 25.96 17.95
C SER A 352 19.13 26.65 17.44
N THR A 353 19.28 27.85 16.86
CA THR A 353 18.16 28.58 16.24
C THR A 353 17.61 27.79 15.06
N TRP A 354 18.49 27.23 14.24
CA TRP A 354 18.08 26.42 13.09
C TRP A 354 17.44 25.09 13.50
N ALA A 355 17.97 24.43 14.53
CA ALA A 355 17.36 23.24 15.10
C ALA A 355 15.96 23.54 15.64
N THR A 356 15.75 24.71 16.25
CA THR A 356 14.43 25.18 16.71
C THR A 356 13.44 25.24 15.55
N GLU A 357 13.81 25.86 14.42
CA GLU A 357 12.96 25.89 13.23
C GLU A 357 12.65 24.48 12.69
N LEU A 358 13.63 23.57 12.67
CA LEU A 358 13.43 22.20 12.21
C LEU A 358 12.48 21.40 13.12
N TYR A 359 12.54 21.60 14.45
CA TYR A 359 11.56 21.01 15.37
C TYR A 359 10.16 21.53 15.10
N LEU A 360 10.00 22.85 14.89
CA LEU A 360 8.70 23.46 14.62
C LEU A 360 8.10 22.99 13.29
N ASP A 361 8.91 22.86 12.22
CA ASP A 361 8.48 22.31 10.93
C ASP A 361 8.04 20.84 11.08
N LYS A 362 8.81 20.02 11.81
CA LYS A 362 8.45 18.62 12.07
C LYS A 362 7.13 18.50 12.83
N MET A 363 6.93 19.33 13.85
CA MET A 363 5.68 19.36 14.60
C MET A 363 4.49 19.76 13.70
N ASN A 364 4.67 20.73 12.79
CA ASN A 364 3.62 21.10 11.83
C ASN A 364 3.29 19.96 10.86
N ARG A 365 4.30 19.25 10.34
CA ARG A 365 4.08 18.11 9.44
C ARG A 365 3.28 16.99 10.10
N LEU A 366 3.65 16.63 11.33
CA LEU A 366 2.94 15.59 12.08
C LEU A 366 1.46 15.95 12.34
N LEU A 367 1.14 17.24 12.52
CA LEU A 367 -0.26 17.69 12.64
C LEU A 367 -1.03 17.62 11.31
N LEU A 368 -0.36 17.85 10.17
CA LEU A 368 -0.98 17.78 8.84
C LEU A 368 -1.16 16.32 8.37
N GLU A 369 -0.34 15.40 8.85
CA GLU A 369 -0.42 13.97 8.56
C GLU A 369 -1.51 13.25 9.40
N ASP A 370 -1.99 13.89 10.48
CA ASP A 370 -2.97 13.35 11.45
C ASP A 370 -4.41 13.26 10.88
N ASP A 371 -4.70 13.87 9.72
CA ASP A 371 -5.96 13.71 8.98
C ASP A 371 -6.23 12.26 8.52
N THR A 372 -5.25 11.35 8.68
CA THR A 372 -5.36 9.92 8.36
C THR A 372 -5.79 9.03 9.53
N GLY A 373 -6.08 9.58 10.72
CA GLY A 373 -6.79 8.87 11.80
C GLY A 373 -6.01 7.74 12.50
N SER A 374 -4.68 7.77 12.48
CA SER A 374 -3.81 6.77 13.10
C SER A 374 -3.48 7.14 14.56
N GLU A 375 -3.86 6.29 15.54
CA GLU A 375 -3.56 6.51 16.96
C GLU A 375 -2.04 6.68 17.25
N ASN A 376 -1.17 6.10 16.40
CA ASN A 376 0.28 6.19 16.52
C ASN A 376 0.83 7.61 16.28
N SER A 377 0.22 8.39 15.38
CA SER A 377 0.68 9.75 15.06
C SER A 377 0.57 10.69 16.27
N SER A 378 -0.44 10.49 17.12
CA SER A 378 -0.61 11.26 18.37
C SER A 378 0.52 10.99 19.38
N LEU A 379 1.01 9.75 19.46
CA LEU A 379 2.11 9.37 20.35
C LEU A 379 3.44 9.94 19.84
N ASP A 380 3.65 9.88 18.52
CA ASP A 380 4.83 10.45 17.88
C ASP A 380 4.89 11.97 18.05
N TYR A 381 3.76 12.66 17.86
CA TYR A 381 3.66 14.09 18.10
C TYR A 381 3.99 14.47 19.55
N GLN A 382 3.43 13.75 20.52
CA GLN A 382 3.76 13.96 21.94
C GLN A 382 5.23 13.68 22.26
N SER A 383 5.83 12.67 21.62
CA SER A 383 7.25 12.35 21.76
C SER A 383 8.12 13.51 21.27
N ILE A 384 7.82 14.05 20.09
CA ILE A 384 8.53 15.19 19.50
C ILE A 384 8.37 16.47 20.35
N ILE A 385 7.20 16.75 20.91
CA ILE A 385 7.03 17.87 21.85
C ILE A 385 7.94 17.72 23.07
N LYS A 386 8.01 16.51 23.64
CA LYS A 386 8.88 16.25 24.81
C LYS A 386 10.35 16.43 24.45
N GLU A 387 10.77 15.91 23.30
CA GLU A 387 12.12 16.09 22.76
C GLU A 387 12.45 17.58 22.58
N PHE A 388 11.53 18.34 21.98
CA PHE A 388 11.70 19.77 21.75
C PHE A 388 11.79 20.58 23.05
N ARG A 389 10.95 20.29 24.04
CA ARG A 389 11.00 20.96 25.36
C ARG A 389 12.31 20.67 26.10
N ALA A 390 12.82 19.44 26.01
CA ALA A 390 14.14 19.10 26.56
C ALA A 390 15.23 19.92 25.86
N PHE A 391 15.21 19.98 24.52
CA PHE A 391 16.16 20.77 23.74
C PHE A 391 16.13 22.26 24.09
N LEU A 392 14.96 22.88 24.26
CA LEU A 392 14.82 24.28 24.69
C LEU A 392 15.39 24.52 26.10
N SER A 393 15.22 23.55 27.00
CA SER A 393 15.79 23.61 28.35
C SER A 393 17.32 23.55 28.32
N ASP A 394 17.88 22.67 27.50
CA ASP A 394 19.33 22.48 27.38
C ASP A 394 20.01 23.66 26.65
N SER A 395 19.31 24.25 25.68
CA SER A 395 19.83 25.33 24.84
C SER A 395 19.48 26.74 25.35
N LYS A 396 18.87 26.85 26.54
CA LYS A 396 18.30 28.12 27.05
C LYS A 396 19.33 29.25 27.14
N ASP A 397 20.59 28.96 27.44
CA ASP A 397 21.61 30.00 27.65
C ASP A 397 22.24 30.48 26.34
N VAL A 398 22.08 29.70 25.27
CA VAL A 398 22.65 29.97 23.95
C VAL A 398 21.61 30.60 23.01
N LEU A 399 20.34 30.23 23.14
CA LEU A 399 19.27 30.77 22.31
C LEU A 399 19.01 32.26 22.60
N ASP A 400 18.98 33.05 21.52
CA ASP A 400 18.55 34.45 21.56
C ASP A 400 17.06 34.53 21.85
N GLU A 401 16.72 35.32 22.86
CA GLU A 401 15.38 35.39 23.43
C GLU A 401 14.38 36.01 22.44
N ALA A 402 14.73 37.15 21.85
CA ALA A 402 13.83 37.87 20.94
C ALA A 402 13.55 37.08 19.67
N THR A 403 14.57 36.40 19.13
CA THR A 403 14.43 35.58 17.91
C THR A 403 13.61 34.33 18.18
N THR A 404 13.89 33.62 19.28
CA THR A 404 13.18 32.38 19.63
C THR A 404 11.70 32.63 19.90
N ILE A 405 11.36 33.72 20.61
CA ILE A 405 9.95 34.09 20.84
C ILE A 405 9.23 34.36 19.52
N LYS A 406 9.81 35.17 18.63
CA LYS A 406 9.22 35.46 17.31
C LYS A 406 9.01 34.21 16.47
N LEU A 407 9.96 33.26 16.50
CA LEU A 407 9.81 31.98 15.82
C LEU A 407 8.62 31.19 16.38
N LEU A 408 8.52 31.05 17.71
CA LEU A 408 7.41 30.35 18.35
C LEU A 408 6.05 31.03 18.07
N GLU A 409 6.00 32.36 18.05
CA GLU A 409 4.81 33.13 17.68
C GLU A 409 4.42 32.88 16.22
N SER A 410 5.38 32.97 15.28
CA SER A 410 5.10 32.79 13.85
C SER A 410 4.58 31.40 13.49
N TYR A 411 5.01 30.37 14.24
CA TYR A 411 4.53 28.99 14.09
C TYR A 411 3.28 28.69 14.93
N GLY A 412 2.74 29.67 15.67
CA GLY A 412 1.53 29.53 16.48
C GLY A 412 1.67 28.58 17.68
N ARG A 413 2.89 28.42 18.22
CA ARG A 413 3.19 27.48 19.31
C ARG A 413 3.19 28.16 20.67
N VAL A 414 1.98 28.52 21.12
CA VAL A 414 1.78 29.33 22.33
C VAL A 414 2.21 28.58 23.60
N ASP A 415 1.94 27.26 23.70
CA ASP A 415 2.33 26.46 24.87
C ASP A 415 3.85 26.37 25.04
N GLU A 416 4.57 26.13 23.95
CA GLU A 416 6.04 26.08 23.93
C GLU A 416 6.66 27.46 24.14
N LEU A 417 6.02 28.53 23.67
CA LEU A 417 6.40 29.92 23.95
C LEU A 417 6.35 30.22 25.44
N VAL A 418 5.25 29.86 26.10
CA VAL A 418 5.08 30.05 27.55
C VAL A 418 6.11 29.22 28.32
N PHE A 419 6.39 27.99 27.87
CA PHE A 419 7.45 27.17 28.43
C PHE A 419 8.82 27.84 28.32
N PHE A 420 9.20 28.34 27.13
CA PHE A 420 10.47 29.04 26.92
C PHE A 420 10.56 30.35 27.71
N ALA A 421 9.49 31.14 27.75
CA ALA A 421 9.39 32.37 28.55
C ALA A 421 9.55 32.07 30.05
N SER A 422 9.04 30.93 30.53
CA SER A 422 9.23 30.50 31.91
C SER A 422 10.67 30.13 32.24
N LEU A 423 11.44 29.59 31.27
CA LEU A 423 12.86 29.25 31.41
C LEU A 423 13.76 30.49 31.44
N LYS A 424 13.40 31.54 30.68
CA LYS A 424 14.10 32.84 30.63
C LYS A 424 13.66 33.81 31.71
N GLU A 425 12.76 33.41 32.62
CA GLU A 425 12.19 34.25 33.68
C GLU A 425 11.40 35.47 33.16
N GLN A 426 10.86 35.40 31.95
CA GLN A 426 9.94 36.40 31.41
C GLN A 426 8.54 36.25 31.98
N HIS A 427 8.38 36.64 33.24
CA HIS A 427 7.14 36.49 33.97
C HIS A 427 5.97 37.28 33.37
N GLU A 428 6.22 38.38 32.66
CA GLU A 428 5.19 39.19 32.03
C GLU A 428 4.42 38.43 30.95
N ILE A 429 5.12 37.75 30.03
CA ILE A 429 4.50 36.99 28.93
C ILE A 429 3.71 35.80 29.50
N VAL A 430 4.29 35.10 30.47
CA VAL A 430 3.66 33.94 31.10
C VAL A 430 2.36 34.33 31.83
N VAL A 431 2.37 35.44 32.56
CA VAL A 431 1.19 35.93 33.29
C VAL A 431 0.11 36.42 32.33
N HIS A 432 0.50 37.19 31.32
CA HIS A 432 -0.44 37.65 30.29
C HIS A 432 -1.14 36.48 29.60
N HIS A 433 -0.41 35.41 29.26
CA HIS A 433 -0.99 34.22 28.66
C HIS A 433 -1.99 33.50 29.58
N TYR A 434 -1.65 33.26 30.85
CA TYR A 434 -2.58 32.64 31.79
C TYR A 434 -3.83 33.48 32.05
N ILE A 435 -3.71 34.81 32.01
CA ILE A 435 -4.85 35.74 32.08
C ILE A 435 -5.75 35.59 30.84
N GLN A 436 -5.18 35.49 29.63
CA GLN A 436 -5.97 35.27 28.40
C GLN A 436 -6.71 33.93 28.40
N LEU A 437 -6.12 32.88 28.97
CA LEU A 437 -6.78 31.57 29.14
C LEU A 437 -7.83 31.57 30.27
N GLY A 438 -7.93 32.64 31.05
CA GLY A 438 -8.81 32.74 32.21
C GLY A 438 -8.34 31.97 33.44
N GLU A 439 -7.11 31.48 33.45
CA GLU A 439 -6.54 30.69 34.55
C GLU A 439 -5.87 31.59 35.60
N ALA A 440 -6.69 32.35 36.33
CA ALA A 440 -6.22 33.28 37.37
C ALA A 440 -5.30 32.62 38.41
N LYS A 441 -5.60 31.38 38.82
CA LYS A 441 -4.79 30.63 39.80
C LYS A 441 -3.35 30.40 39.33
N LYS A 442 -3.15 29.98 38.07
CA LYS A 442 -1.80 29.75 37.53
C LYS A 442 -1.04 31.06 37.34
N ALA A 443 -1.73 32.11 36.89
CA ALA A 443 -1.15 33.46 36.81
C ALA A 443 -0.67 33.97 38.18
N LEU A 444 -1.49 33.83 39.22
CA LEU A 444 -1.16 34.22 40.60
C LEU A 444 0.01 33.41 41.17
N LEU A 445 0.06 32.10 40.90
CA LEU A 445 1.20 31.25 41.31
C LEU A 445 2.53 31.72 40.70
N VAL A 446 2.53 32.19 39.45
CA VAL A 446 3.73 32.76 38.83
C VAL A 446 4.10 34.08 39.50
N LEU A 447 3.12 34.96 39.74
CA LEU A 447 3.32 36.25 40.42
C LEU A 447 3.77 36.13 41.88
N GLN A 448 3.54 34.98 42.53
CA GLN A 448 3.97 34.72 43.91
C GLN A 448 5.44 34.28 44.02
N LYS A 449 6.13 33.99 42.91
CA LYS A 449 7.55 33.58 42.95
C LYS A 449 8.46 34.76 43.38
N PRO A 450 9.56 34.48 44.12
CA PRO A 450 10.43 35.53 44.68
C PRO A 450 11.20 36.35 43.64
N ASN A 451 11.47 35.81 42.45
CA ASN A 451 12.16 36.52 41.35
C ASN A 451 11.25 37.49 40.57
N VAL A 452 9.94 37.53 40.85
CA VAL A 452 9.01 38.36 40.07
C VAL A 452 8.95 39.80 40.61
N PRO A 453 9.15 40.82 39.75
CA PRO A 453 8.96 42.21 40.13
C PRO A 453 7.55 42.47 40.66
N ILE A 454 7.46 43.17 41.80
CA ILE A 454 6.17 43.55 42.42
C ILE A 454 5.34 44.41 41.47
N ASP A 455 5.98 45.16 40.57
CA ASP A 455 5.31 46.01 39.59
C ASP A 455 4.40 45.24 38.62
N LEU A 456 4.74 43.99 38.30
CA LEU A 456 3.88 43.13 37.47
C LEU A 456 2.56 42.81 38.18
N GLN A 457 2.57 42.68 39.51
CA GLN A 457 1.32 42.48 40.26
C GLN A 457 0.38 43.67 40.14
N TYR A 458 0.90 44.90 40.21
CA TYR A 458 0.07 46.10 40.03
C TYR A 458 -0.41 46.24 38.58
N LYS A 459 0.42 45.89 37.60
CA LYS A 459 0.07 45.96 36.17
C LYS A 459 -1.09 45.05 35.82
N PHE A 460 -1.07 43.80 36.29
CA PHE A 460 -2.08 42.79 36.01
C PHE A 460 -3.24 42.75 37.04
N ALA A 461 -3.17 43.53 38.12
CA ALA A 461 -4.21 43.58 39.15
C ALA A 461 -5.63 43.85 38.62
N PRO A 462 -5.87 44.78 37.68
CA PRO A 462 -7.20 45.01 37.13
C PRO A 462 -7.76 43.81 36.36
N ASP A 463 -6.91 43.10 35.62
CA ASP A 463 -7.35 41.97 34.81
C ASP A 463 -7.62 40.74 35.69
N LEU A 464 -6.76 40.51 36.70
CA LEU A 464 -6.89 39.40 37.65
C LEU A 464 -8.14 39.53 38.53
N ILE A 465 -8.45 40.74 39.01
CA ILE A 465 -9.64 40.94 39.86
C ILE A 465 -10.95 40.81 39.07
N MET A 466 -10.95 41.16 37.78
CA MET A 466 -12.11 40.91 36.92
C MET A 466 -12.29 39.41 36.62
N LEU A 467 -11.19 38.67 36.49
CA LEU A 467 -11.21 37.23 36.24
C LEU A 467 -11.66 36.41 37.45
N ASP A 468 -11.00 36.62 38.59
CA ASP A 468 -11.32 35.94 39.85
C ASP A 468 -10.97 36.84 41.03
N ALA A 469 -11.97 37.60 41.49
CA ALA A 469 -11.81 38.54 42.59
C ALA A 469 -11.44 37.84 43.91
N TYR A 470 -11.95 36.63 44.16
CA TYR A 470 -11.72 35.94 45.43
C TYR A 470 -10.28 35.46 45.55
N GLU A 471 -9.80 34.68 44.58
CA GLU A 471 -8.43 34.14 44.58
C GLU A 471 -7.38 35.26 44.48
N THR A 472 -7.68 36.32 43.72
CA THR A 472 -6.78 37.48 43.58
C THR A 472 -6.61 38.22 44.91
N VAL A 473 -7.70 38.46 45.65
CA VAL A 473 -7.65 39.15 46.95
C VAL A 473 -7.01 38.26 48.01
N GLU A 474 -7.28 36.96 48.04
CA GLU A 474 -6.57 36.00 48.90
C GLU A 474 -5.06 36.00 48.65
N SER A 475 -4.65 36.02 47.38
CA SER A 475 -3.23 36.13 47.00
C SER A 475 -2.61 37.45 47.48
N TRP A 476 -3.33 38.58 47.40
CA TRP A 476 -2.86 39.85 47.94
C TRP A 476 -2.77 39.86 49.46
N MET A 477 -3.71 39.21 50.17
CA MET A 477 -3.71 39.10 51.63
C MET A 477 -2.55 38.24 52.15
N THR A 478 -2.09 37.27 51.35
CA THR A 478 -0.96 36.40 51.69
C THR A 478 0.39 37.12 51.60
N ARG A 479 0.51 38.13 50.72
CA ARG A 479 1.75 38.90 50.51
C ARG A 479 1.80 40.18 51.37
N LYS A 480 2.84 40.30 52.20
CA LYS A 480 3.02 41.44 53.13
C LYS A 480 3.72 42.67 52.52
N ASP A 481 4.20 42.57 51.29
CA ASP A 481 5.03 43.55 50.61
C ASP A 481 4.26 44.42 49.59
N LEU A 482 2.97 44.16 49.41
CA LEU A 482 2.11 44.93 48.52
C LEU A 482 1.63 46.22 49.19
N ASN A 483 1.61 47.31 48.42
CA ASN A 483 1.07 48.59 48.84
C ASN A 483 -0.42 48.63 48.52
N PRO A 484 -1.31 48.61 49.53
CA PRO A 484 -2.76 48.57 49.30
C PRO A 484 -3.26 49.76 48.47
N ARG A 485 -2.62 50.94 48.56
CA ARG A 485 -3.03 52.15 47.83
C ARG A 485 -2.92 52.00 46.32
N LYS A 486 -1.96 51.21 45.83
CA LYS A 486 -1.78 50.95 44.39
C LYS A 486 -2.79 49.94 43.84
N LEU A 487 -3.47 49.19 44.70
CA LEU A 487 -4.49 48.20 44.32
C LEU A 487 -5.92 48.78 44.31
N ILE A 488 -6.14 49.93 44.97
CA ILE A 488 -7.45 50.62 45.01
C ILE A 488 -8.01 50.88 43.60
N PRO A 489 -7.24 51.37 42.61
CA PRO A 489 -7.78 51.59 41.26
C PRO A 489 -8.32 50.32 40.60
N ALA A 490 -7.67 49.17 40.81
CA ALA A 490 -8.13 47.88 40.29
C ALA A 490 -9.45 47.45 40.96
N MET A 491 -9.55 47.60 42.29
CA MET A 491 -10.77 47.29 43.04
C MET A 491 -11.95 48.22 42.71
N MET A 492 -11.67 49.51 42.46
CA MET A 492 -12.67 50.50 42.04
C MET A 492 -13.24 50.18 40.66
N ARG A 493 -12.41 49.63 39.75
CA ARG A 493 -12.86 49.20 38.43
C ARG A 493 -13.84 48.02 38.53
N TYR A 494 -13.52 47.04 39.37
CA TYR A 494 -14.41 45.91 39.68
C TYR A 494 -15.77 46.35 40.25
N SER A 495 -15.78 47.30 41.20
CA SER A 495 -17.04 47.78 41.81
C SER A 495 -17.90 48.64 40.87
N SER A 496 -17.29 49.31 39.90
CA SER A 496 -17.99 50.10 38.89
C SER A 496 -18.74 49.25 37.86
N GLU A 497 -18.24 48.07 37.51
CA GLU A 497 -18.88 47.16 36.54
C GLU A 497 -20.05 46.38 37.15
N LEU A 498 -20.06 46.14 38.46
CA LEU A 498 -21.17 45.50 39.18
C LEU A 498 -22.49 46.31 39.14
N HIS A 499 -22.43 47.60 38.75
CA HIS A 499 -23.60 48.48 38.61
C HIS A 499 -24.06 48.67 37.16
N ALA A 500 -23.43 47.99 36.20
CA ALA A 500 -23.83 47.97 34.80
C ALA A 500 -24.48 46.62 34.46
N LYS A 501 -25.68 46.36 35.02
CA LYS A 501 -26.60 45.36 34.50
C LYS A 501 -27.98 45.96 34.33
#